data_AF-A0A8J7IKK4-F1
#
_entry.id   AF-A0A8J7IKK4-F1
#
_cell.length_a   1.000
_cell.length_b   1.000
_cell.length_c   1.000
_cell.angle_alpha   90.00
_cell.angle_beta   90.00
_cell.angle_gamma   90.00
#
_symmetry.space_group_name_H-M   'P 1'
#
loop_
_entity.id
_entity.type
_entity.pdbx_description
1 polymer ?
#
loop_
_entity_poly.entity_id
_entity_poly.type
_entity_poly.pdbx_seq_one_letter_code
_entity_poly.pdbx_strand_id
1 'polypeptide(L)'
;MSFERLQGAKGSDEPCLRGFERSFEPVEVTIGYGKSGRIRKIVTRNHATAIFGIRPGMTAAEGKKLALGEGLKETGTADTYRGDGFLVTLLVDRTGAVFGVVVEATD
;
A
#
# COMPACT_ATOMS: atom_id res chain seq x y z
N MET A 1 15.71 -7.45 -7.60
CA MET A 1 14.71 -8.25 -8.32
C MET A 1 13.50 -7.35 -8.54
N SER A 2 13.10 -7.11 -9.79
CA SER A 2 11.86 -6.41 -10.11
C SER A 2 10.81 -7.42 -10.59
N PHE A 3 9.57 -7.26 -10.15
CA PHE A 3 8.49 -8.16 -10.55
C PHE A 3 8.01 -7.79 -11.95
N GLU A 4 8.28 -8.59 -12.97
CA GLU A 4 7.74 -8.34 -14.33
C GLU A 4 6.27 -8.76 -14.44
N ARG A 5 5.87 -9.74 -13.63
CA ARG A 5 4.50 -10.25 -13.55
C ARG A 5 4.05 -10.42 -12.11
N LEU A 6 2.76 -10.24 -11.89
CA LEU A 6 2.09 -10.52 -10.62
C LEU A 6 0.78 -11.24 -10.92
N GLN A 7 0.62 -12.47 -10.40
CA GLN A 7 -0.55 -13.33 -10.69
C GLN A 7 -0.88 -13.42 -12.21
N GLY A 8 0.15 -13.52 -13.05
CA GLY A 8 0.00 -13.57 -14.51
C GLY A 8 -0.17 -12.21 -15.19
N ALA A 9 -0.58 -11.15 -14.47
CA ALA A 9 -0.68 -9.80 -14.99
C ALA A 9 0.71 -9.21 -15.29
N LYS A 10 0.86 -8.59 -16.46
CA LYS A 10 2.09 -7.88 -16.86
C LYS A 10 2.08 -6.47 -16.27
N GLY A 11 3.23 -6.03 -15.73
CA GLY A 11 3.37 -4.67 -15.23
C GLY A 11 3.58 -3.65 -16.34
N SER A 12 3.04 -2.45 -16.15
CA SER A 12 3.38 -1.24 -16.92
C SER A 12 4.20 -0.30 -16.06
N ASP A 13 5.28 0.25 -16.60
CA ASP A 13 6.21 1.12 -15.89
C ASP A 13 5.97 2.59 -16.21
N GLU A 14 5.93 3.42 -15.17
CA GLU A 14 5.87 4.88 -15.28
C GLU A 14 6.99 5.52 -14.43
N PRO A 15 7.83 6.38 -15.01
CA PRO A 15 8.88 7.06 -14.26
C PRO A 15 8.30 8.06 -13.26
N CYS A 16 8.95 8.21 -12.11
CA CYS A 16 8.57 9.19 -11.09
C CYS A 16 9.81 9.82 -10.44
N LEU A 17 9.62 10.88 -9.65
CA LEU A 17 10.72 11.62 -8.99
C LEU A 17 11.66 10.73 -8.16
N ARG A 18 11.13 9.63 -7.61
CA ARG A 18 11.88 8.70 -6.74
C ARG A 18 12.38 7.43 -7.46
N GLY A 19 12.15 7.28 -8.76
CA GLY A 19 12.48 6.08 -9.53
C GLY A 19 11.41 5.78 -10.58
N PHE A 20 10.66 4.71 -10.40
CA PHE A 20 9.51 4.38 -11.24
C PHE A 20 8.44 3.64 -10.43
N GLU A 21 7.21 3.63 -10.92
CA GLU A 21 6.12 2.81 -10.41
C GLU A 21 5.73 1.78 -11.46
N ARG A 22 5.50 0.54 -11.03
CA ARG A 22 5.03 -0.55 -11.88
C ARG A 22 3.61 -0.91 -11.47
N SER A 23 2.65 -0.67 -12.37
CA SER A 23 1.24 -0.97 -12.14
C SER A 23 0.84 -2.27 -12.80
N PHE A 24 0.14 -3.12 -12.04
CA PHE A 24 -0.46 -4.38 -12.50
C PHE A 24 -1.97 -4.22 -12.46
N GLU A 25 -2.52 -3.50 -13.44
CA GLU A 25 -3.94 -3.09 -13.46
C GLU A 25 -4.93 -4.26 -13.24
N PRO A 26 -4.78 -5.44 -13.87
CA PRO A 26 -5.75 -6.53 -13.69
C PRO A 26 -5.87 -7.07 -12.27
N VAL A 27 -4.87 -6.79 -11.42
CA VAL A 27 -4.86 -7.21 -10.01
C VAL A 27 -4.80 -6.02 -9.06
N GLU A 28 -4.96 -4.81 -9.57
CA GLU A 28 -5.05 -3.55 -8.82
C GLU A 28 -3.93 -3.31 -7.80
N VAL A 29 -2.71 -3.70 -8.18
CA VAL A 29 -1.49 -3.49 -7.37
C VAL A 29 -0.52 -2.60 -8.12
N THR A 30 0.09 -1.65 -7.40
CA THR A 30 1.20 -0.83 -7.90
C THR A 30 2.39 -0.99 -6.97
N ILE A 31 3.57 -1.23 -7.53
CA ILE A 31 4.84 -1.32 -6.80
C ILE A 31 5.74 -0.15 -7.20
N GLY A 32 6.07 0.70 -6.24
CA GLY A 32 7.03 1.78 -6.41
C GLY A 32 8.45 1.31 -6.14
N TYR A 33 9.34 1.55 -7.08
CA TYR A 33 10.77 1.26 -6.98
C TYR A 33 11.57 2.57 -6.84
N GLY A 34 12.58 2.55 -5.97
CA GLY A 34 13.56 3.61 -5.84
C GLY A 34 14.53 3.64 -7.02
N LYS A 35 15.35 4.70 -7.12
CA LYS A 35 16.44 4.80 -8.12
C LYS A 35 17.44 3.63 -8.06
N SER A 36 17.58 3.00 -6.89
CA SER A 36 18.40 1.80 -6.69
C SER A 36 17.74 0.50 -7.19
N GLY A 37 16.51 0.56 -7.70
CA GLY A 37 15.71 -0.60 -8.09
C GLY A 37 15.15 -1.41 -6.91
N ARG A 38 15.28 -0.92 -5.67
CA ARG A 38 14.65 -1.52 -4.48
C ARG A 38 13.19 -1.08 -4.36
N ILE A 39 12.34 -1.97 -3.87
CA ILE A 39 10.94 -1.63 -3.58
C ILE A 39 10.91 -0.64 -2.43
N ARG A 40 10.22 0.48 -2.64
CA ARG A 40 9.97 1.50 -1.62
C ARG A 40 8.51 1.58 -1.21
N LYS A 41 7.59 1.18 -2.10
CA LYS A 41 6.15 1.41 -1.92
C LYS A 41 5.35 0.27 -2.55
N ILE A 42 4.28 -0.13 -1.89
CA ILE A 42 3.26 -1.02 -2.44
C ILE A 42 1.90 -0.35 -2.21
N VAL A 43 1.08 -0.30 -3.26
CA VAL A 43 -0.32 0.13 -3.19
C VAL A 43 -1.17 -1.03 -3.66
N THR A 44 -2.21 -1.36 -2.90
CA THR A 44 -3.23 -2.31 -3.34
C THR A 44 -4.61 -1.70 -3.21
N ARG A 45 -5.43 -1.82 -4.25
CA ARG A 45 -6.88 -1.56 -4.21
C ARG A 45 -7.71 -2.84 -4.37
N ASN A 46 -7.03 -3.96 -4.57
CA ASN A 46 -7.63 -5.27 -4.72
C ASN A 46 -8.30 -5.74 -3.43
N HIS A 47 -9.61 -5.95 -3.47
CA HIS A 47 -10.43 -6.44 -2.34
C HIS A 47 -10.02 -7.84 -1.84
N ALA A 48 -9.38 -8.67 -2.67
CA ALA A 48 -8.89 -9.98 -2.27
C ALA A 48 -7.54 -9.92 -1.51
N THR A 49 -6.83 -8.79 -1.57
CA THR A 49 -5.53 -8.60 -0.93
C THR A 49 -5.70 -7.96 0.44
N ALA A 50 -5.01 -8.49 1.44
CA ALA A 50 -4.95 -7.92 2.78
C ALA A 50 -3.52 -7.51 3.13
N ILE A 51 -3.37 -6.37 3.77
CA ILE A 51 -2.12 -5.92 4.37
C ILE A 51 -2.39 -5.77 5.87
N PHE A 52 -1.69 -6.53 6.72
CA PHE A 52 -1.96 -6.56 8.17
C PHE A 52 -3.44 -6.89 8.49
N GLY A 53 -4.07 -7.74 7.67
CA GLY A 53 -5.49 -8.06 7.76
C GLY A 53 -6.44 -6.99 7.20
N ILE A 54 -5.96 -5.79 6.86
CA ILE A 54 -6.75 -4.68 6.35
C ILE A 54 -6.99 -4.85 4.86
N ARG A 55 -8.25 -4.75 4.44
CA ARG A 55 -8.69 -4.94 3.05
C ARG A 55 -9.48 -3.74 2.55
N PRO A 56 -9.40 -3.41 1.25
CA PRO A 56 -10.37 -2.53 0.61
C PRO A 56 -11.81 -3.02 0.85
N GLY A 57 -12.71 -2.09 1.12
CA GLY A 57 -14.11 -2.31 1.52
C GLY A 57 -14.36 -2.28 3.03
N MET A 58 -13.32 -2.37 3.87
CA MET A 58 -13.47 -2.19 5.33
C MET A 58 -13.69 -0.72 5.69
N THR A 59 -14.30 -0.45 6.84
CA THR A 59 -14.35 0.92 7.37
C THR A 59 -12.97 1.36 7.87
N ALA A 60 -12.72 2.68 7.86
CA ALA A 60 -11.47 3.23 8.42
C ALA A 60 -11.27 2.86 9.90
N ALA A 61 -12.37 2.77 10.67
CA ALA A 61 -12.33 2.38 12.07
C ALA A 61 -11.89 0.92 12.29
N GLU A 62 -12.34 0.00 11.44
CA GLU A 62 -11.88 -1.40 11.46
C GLU A 62 -10.41 -1.49 11.05
N GLY A 63 -10.01 -0.78 9.99
CA GLY A 63 -8.62 -0.71 9.56
C GLY A 63 -7.69 -0.18 10.66
N LYS A 64 -8.10 0.90 11.34
CA LYS A 64 -7.40 1.45 12.51
C LYS A 64 -7.23 0.40 13.61
N LYS A 65 -8.30 -0.31 13.96
CA LYS A 65 -8.27 -1.33 15.01
C LYS A 65 -7.25 -2.44 14.67
N LEU A 66 -7.21 -2.90 13.43
CA LEU A 66 -6.27 -3.91 12.97
C LEU A 66 -4.83 -3.37 13.00
N ALA A 67 -4.59 -2.18 12.45
CA ALA A 67 -3.26 -1.57 12.45
C ALA A 67 -2.68 -1.45 13.87
N LEU A 68 -3.48 -0.95 14.82
CA LEU A 68 -3.09 -0.84 16.22
C LEU A 68 -2.91 -2.21 16.90
N GLY A 69 -3.75 -3.19 16.55
CA GLY A 69 -3.65 -4.56 17.04
C GLY A 69 -2.35 -5.26 16.63
N GLU A 70 -1.82 -4.93 15.45
CA GLU A 70 -0.51 -5.38 14.94
C GLU A 70 0.66 -4.59 15.53
N GLY A 71 0.41 -3.70 16.49
CA GLY A 71 1.44 -2.91 17.17
C GLY A 71 1.93 -1.69 16.37
N LEU A 72 1.27 -1.33 15.26
CA LEU A 72 1.56 -0.10 14.55
C LEU A 72 1.10 1.10 15.38
N LYS A 73 1.81 2.22 15.27
CA LYS A 73 1.52 3.44 16.02
C LYS A 73 0.90 4.50 15.13
N GLU A 74 -0.13 5.19 15.61
CA GLU A 74 -0.65 6.35 14.88
C GLU A 74 0.44 7.39 14.64
N THR A 75 0.40 7.99 13.47
CA THR A 75 1.21 9.17 13.16
C THR A 75 0.37 10.45 13.38
N GLY A 76 0.99 11.62 13.19
CA GLY A 76 0.24 12.89 13.13
C GLY A 76 -0.59 13.06 11.86
N THR A 77 -0.49 12.14 10.89
CA THR A 77 -1.25 12.16 9.65
C THR A 77 -2.43 11.20 9.75
N ALA A 78 -3.61 11.66 9.31
CA ALA A 78 -4.83 10.87 9.33
C ALA A 78 -4.63 9.52 8.60
N ASP A 79 -5.20 8.47 9.20
CA ASP A 79 -5.21 7.10 8.67
C ASP A 79 -3.83 6.54 8.29
N THR A 80 -2.78 7.06 8.92
CA THR A 80 -1.39 6.66 8.69
C THR A 80 -0.77 6.15 9.99
N TYR A 81 -0.18 4.96 9.89
CA TYR A 81 0.37 4.20 11.01
C TYR A 81 1.83 3.86 10.72
N ARG A 82 2.67 3.89 11.76
CA ARG A 82 4.10 3.64 11.70
C ARG A 82 4.44 2.29 12.31
N GLY A 83 5.14 1.48 11.53
CA GLY A 83 5.87 0.30 11.98
C GLY A 83 7.37 0.58 12.03
N ASP A 84 8.17 -0.45 12.30
CA ASP A 84 9.63 -0.34 12.26
C ASP A 84 10.12 -0.34 10.80
N GLY A 85 10.62 0.80 10.33
CA GLY A 85 11.12 0.96 8.96
C GLY A 85 10.05 1.12 7.87
N PHE A 86 8.76 1.29 8.22
CA PHE A 86 7.71 1.54 7.24
C PHE A 86 6.50 2.31 7.80
N LEU A 87 5.70 2.85 6.88
CA LEU A 87 4.38 3.42 7.11
C LEU A 87 3.31 2.58 6.41
N VAL A 88 2.14 2.52 7.01
CA VAL A 88 0.91 2.00 6.44
C VAL A 88 -0.10 3.14 6.38
N THR A 89 -0.60 3.47 5.20
CA THR A 89 -1.65 4.48 5.03
C THR A 89 -2.89 3.84 4.44
N LEU A 90 -4.03 4.07 5.07
CA LEU A 90 -5.33 3.68 4.54
C LEU A 90 -5.82 4.79 3.62
N LEU A 91 -6.16 4.44 2.39
CA LEU A 91 -6.82 5.36 1.47
C LEU A 91 -8.32 5.27 1.75
N VAL A 92 -8.85 6.30 2.40
CA VAL A 92 -10.24 6.36 2.85
C VAL A 92 -11.04 7.27 1.91
N ASP A 93 -12.20 6.81 1.47
CA ASP A 93 -13.11 7.59 0.62
C ASP A 93 -14.03 8.51 1.44
N ARG A 94 -14.92 9.24 0.76
CA ARG A 94 -15.84 10.18 1.41
C ARG A 94 -16.89 9.51 2.30
N THR A 95 -17.10 8.21 2.16
CA THR A 95 -18.03 7.42 2.99
C THR A 95 -17.37 6.87 4.24
N GLY A 96 -16.04 7.03 4.37
CA GLY A 96 -15.26 6.46 5.47
C GLY A 96 -14.82 5.02 5.21
N ALA A 97 -14.96 4.52 3.97
CA ALA A 97 -14.52 3.19 3.58
C ALA A 97 -13.09 3.24 3.03
N VAL A 98 -12.29 2.24 3.38
CA VAL A 98 -10.95 2.03 2.83
C VAL A 98 -11.11 1.51 1.40
N PHE A 99 -10.61 2.24 0.40
CA PHE A 99 -10.58 1.78 -1.00
C PHE A 99 -9.18 1.34 -1.46
N GLY A 100 -8.18 1.51 -0.60
CA GLY A 100 -6.84 1.04 -0.87
C GLY A 100 -5.94 1.11 0.35
N VAL A 101 -4.85 0.36 0.31
CA VAL A 101 -3.83 0.37 1.37
C VAL A 101 -2.47 0.63 0.73
N VAL A 102 -1.71 1.53 1.36
CA VAL A 102 -0.34 1.87 0.96
C VAL A 102 0.61 1.39 2.05
N VAL A 103 1.67 0.70 1.65
CA VAL A 103 2.83 0.44 2.51
C VAL A 103 4.02 1.14 1.88
N GLU A 104 4.71 1.99 2.64
CA GLU A 104 5.90 2.69 2.18
C GLU A 104 7.04 2.50 3.18
N ALA A 105 8.21 2.10 2.69
CA ALA A 105 9.42 2.00 3.50
C ALA A 105 9.86 3.41 3.94
N THR A 106 10.23 3.54 5.20
CA THR A 106 10.89 4.73 5.73
C THR A 106 12.38 4.43 5.79
N ASP A 107 13.12 4.96 4.80
CA ASP A 107 14.59 4.96 4.81
C ASP A 107 15.14 5.67 6.08
#